data_AF-A0A967IAP8-F1
#
_entry.id   AF-A0A967IAP8-F1
#
_cell.length_a   1.000
_cell.length_b   1.000
_cell.length_c   1.000
_cell.angle_alpha   90.00
_cell.angle_beta   90.00
_cell.angle_gamma   90.00
#
_symmetry.space_group_name_H-M   'P 1'
#
loop_
_entity.id
_entity.type
_entity.pdbx_description
1 polymer ?
#
loop_
_entity_poly.entity_id
_entity_poly.type
_entity_poly.pdbx_seq_one_letter_code
_entity_poly.pdbx_strand_id
1 'polypeptide(L)' 'LIVHVGKVVSGSVKTGDTVELSVDEDKRRATALNHTATHILQAVLVDVLGDHVKQAGSLVSPDRLRFDFTHFSALSGDEI' A
#
# COMPACT_ATOMS: atom_id res chain seq x y z
N LEU A 1 6.13 -4.23 17.03
CA LEU A 1 6.98 -3.07 17.42
C LEU A 1 6.60 -1.90 16.53
N ILE A 2 6.34 -0.72 17.09
CA ILE A 2 6.13 0.53 16.33
C ILE A 2 7.39 1.36 16.52
N VAL A 3 8.03 1.75 15.42
CA VAL A 3 9.25 2.56 15.43
C VAL A 3 8.98 3.87 14.71
N HIS A 4 9.16 4.99 15.40
CA HIS A 4 9.11 6.32 14.79
C HIS A 4 10.52 6.73 14.39
N VAL A 5 10.79 6.71 13.08
CA VAL A 5 12.07 7.15 12.52
C VAL A 5 11.93 8.60 12.08
N GLY A 6 12.80 9.47 12.60
CA GLY A 6 12.76 10.89 12.27
C GLY A 6 14.12 11.55 12.50
N LYS A 7 14.27 12.75 11.94
CA LYS A 7 15.43 13.60 12.16
C LYS A 7 15.04 14.74 13.10
N VAL A 8 15.80 14.95 14.18
CA VAL A 8 15.65 16.13 15.02
C VAL A 8 16.12 17.34 14.23
N VAL A 9 15.19 18.24 13.89
CA VAL A 9 15.49 19.48 13.16
C VAL A 9 15.90 20.63 14.10
N SER A 10 15.44 20.58 15.35
CA SER A 10 15.72 21.58 16.39
C SER A 10 15.56 20.99 17.79
N GLY A 11 16.35 21.44 18.76
CA GLY A 11 16.25 21.01 20.16
C GLY A 11 16.85 19.63 20.41
N SER A 12 16.29 18.91 21.38
CA SER A 12 16.69 17.55 21.76
C SER A 12 15.47 16.75 22.21
N VAL A 13 15.48 15.44 21.99
CA VAL A 13 14.44 14.51 22.45
C VAL A 13 15.04 13.55 23.46
N LYS A 14 14.35 13.30 24.57
CA LYS A 14 14.78 12.40 25.64
C LYS A 14 13.69 11.40 26.00
N THR A 15 14.11 10.26 26.55
CA THR A 15 13.18 9.27 27.10
C THR A 15 12.37 9.89 28.23
N GLY A 16 11.04 9.76 28.17
CA GLY A 16 10.12 10.30 29.17
C GLY A 16 9.51 11.66 28.80
N ASP A 17 9.95 12.29 27.71
CA ASP A 17 9.33 13.52 27.21
C ASP A 17 7.87 13.25 26.78
N THR A 18 6.97 14.16 27.12
CA THR A 18 5.62 14.18 26.53
C THR A 18 5.70 14.80 25.15
N VAL A 19 5.14 14.13 24.16
CA VAL A 19 5.19 14.54 22.76
C VAL A 19 3.80 14.57 22.15
N GLU A 20 3.62 15.46 21.18
CA GLU A 20 2.48 15.45 20.27
C GLU A 20 2.92 14.85 18.94
N LEU A 21 2.13 13.91 18.42
CA LEU A 21 2.37 13.26 17.12
C LEU A 21 1.19 13.55 16.22
N SER A 22 1.48 13.99 14.99
CA SER A 22 0.48 14.18 13.95
C SER A 22 0.80 13.31 12.74
N VAL A 23 -0.25 12.92 12.02
CA VAL A 23 -0.15 12.15 10.77
C VAL A 23 -0.54 13.06 9.62
N ASP A 24 0.17 12.94 8.50
CA ASP A 24 -0.21 13.56 7.24
C ASP A 24 -1.50 12.91 6.71
N GLU A 25 -2.63 13.60 6.86
CA GLU A 25 -3.97 13.09 6.58
C GLU A 25 -4.14 12.76 5.08
N ASP A 26 -3.63 13.59 4.20
CA ASP A 26 -3.74 13.38 2.75
C ASP A 26 -2.99 12.12 2.32
N LYS A 27 -1.76 11.92 2.81
CA LYS A 27 -1.02 10.68 2.54
C LYS A 27 -1.70 9.45 3.11
N ARG A 28 -2.27 9.58 4.32
CA ARG A 28 -3.03 8.50 4.97
C ARG A 28 -4.27 8.11 4.18
N ARG A 29 -4.98 9.10 3.62
CA ARG A 29 -6.16 8.91 2.79
C ARG A 29 -5.80 8.30 1.43
N ALA A 30 -4.78 8.81 0.76
CA ALA A 30 -4.33 8.27 -0.53
C ALA A 30 -3.87 6.80 -0.40
N THR A 31 -3.14 6.46 0.68
CA THR A 31 -2.76 5.07 0.98
C THR A 31 -3.99 4.19 1.20
N ALA A 32 -5.02 4.71 1.88
CA ALA A 32 -6.26 3.97 2.11
C ALA A 32 -7.02 3.69 0.80
N LEU A 33 -7.09 4.67 -0.10
CA LEU A 33 -7.70 4.50 -1.42
C LEU A 33 -6.97 3.43 -2.24
N ASN A 34 -5.64 3.47 -2.26
CA ASN A 34 -4.83 2.46 -2.95
C ASN A 34 -4.98 1.07 -2.32
N HIS A 35 -5.17 0.99 -1.00
CA HIS A 35 -5.48 -0.26 -0.32
C HIS A 35 -6.83 -0.84 -0.78
N THR A 36 -7.88 -0.01 -0.83
CA THR A 36 -9.19 -0.44 -1.32
C THR A 36 -9.12 -0.87 -2.79
N ALA A 37 -8.42 -0.10 -3.62
CA ALA A 37 -8.20 -0.44 -5.03
C ALA A 37 -7.47 -1.78 -5.21
N THR A 38 -6.56 -2.13 -4.30
CA THR A 38 -5.87 -3.45 -4.30
C THR A 38 -6.87 -4.59 -4.22
N HIS A 39 -7.85 -4.51 -3.32
CA HIS A 39 -8.86 -5.54 -3.15
C HIS A 39 -9.82 -5.62 -4.33
N ILE A 40 -10.21 -4.46 -4.88
CA ILE A 40 -11.05 -4.41 -6.09
C ILE A 40 -10.31 -5.07 -7.25
N LEU A 41 -9.03 -4.73 -7.45
CA LEU A 41 -8.20 -5.30 -8.51
C LEU A 41 -8.06 -6.82 -8.36
N GLN A 42 -7.81 -7.33 -7.15
CA GLN A 42 -7.76 -8.79 -6.91
C GLN A 42 -9.09 -9.46 -7.28
N ALA A 43 -10.23 -8.87 -6.91
CA ALA A 43 -11.54 -9.44 -7.24
C ALA A 43 -11.78 -9.48 -8.76
N VAL A 44 -11.46 -8.39 -9.46
CA VAL A 44 -11.60 -8.30 -10.93
C VAL A 44 -10.66 -9.28 -11.64
N LEU A 45 -9.41 -9.40 -11.20
CA LEU A 45 -8.47 -10.35 -11.78
C LEU A 45 -8.96 -11.80 -11.65
N VAL A 46 -9.56 -12.16 -10.52
CA VAL A 46 -10.17 -13.48 -10.33
C VAL A 46 -11.37 -13.68 -11.24
N ASP A 47 -12.20 -12.66 -11.43
CA ASP A 47 -13.39 -12.71 -12.29
C ASP A 47 -13.03 -12.85 -13.78
N VAL A 48 -12.04 -12.09 -14.25
CA VAL A 48 -11.63 -12.06 -15.66
C VAL A 48 -10.72 -13.23 -16.01
N LEU A 49 -9.74 -13.54 -15.17
CA LEU A 49 -8.67 -14.49 -15.49
C LEU A 49 -8.87 -15.87 -14.86
N GLY A 50 -9.66 -15.97 -13.80
CA GLY A 50 -9.93 -17.23 -13.09
C GLY A 50 -9.31 -17.34 -11.69
N ASP A 51 -9.71 -18.39 -10.97
CA ASP A 51 -9.41 -18.62 -9.55
C ASP A 51 -7.95 -19.01 -9.25
N HIS A 52 -7.17 -19.34 -10.29
CA HIS A 52 -5.74 -19.60 -10.15
C HIS A 52 -4.92 -18.34 -9.89
N VAL A 53 -5.49 -17.15 -10.11
CA VAL A 53 -4.82 -15.89 -9.80
C VAL A 53 -4.69 -15.71 -8.30
N LYS A 54 -3.44 -15.63 -7.84
CA LYS A 54 -3.09 -15.38 -6.43
C LYS A 54 -2.12 -14.23 -6.32
N GLN A 55 -2.32 -13.41 -5.31
CA GLN A 55 -1.40 -12.33 -4.97
C GLN A 55 -0.01 -12.91 -4.64
N ALA A 56 1.01 -12.40 -5.33
CA ALA A 56 2.42 -12.71 -5.10
C ALA A 56 3.16 -11.53 -4.43
N GLY A 57 2.61 -10.32 -4.50
CA GLY A 57 3.19 -9.12 -3.91
C GLY A 57 2.27 -7.91 -4.00
N SER A 58 2.46 -6.93 -3.12
CA SER A 58 1.77 -5.64 -3.23
C SER A 58 2.61 -4.53 -2.61
N LEU A 59 2.57 -3.36 -3.26
CA LEU A 59 3.02 -2.09 -2.69
C LEU A 59 1.82 -1.15 -2.64
N VAL A 60 1.47 -0.69 -1.45
CA VAL A 60 0.44 0.32 -1.23
C VAL A 60 1.11 1.55 -0.63
N SER A 61 1.27 2.59 -1.43
CA SER A 61 1.83 3.86 -1.00
C SER A 61 0.90 5.02 -1.40
N PRO A 62 1.09 6.24 -0.87
CA PRO A 62 0.26 7.38 -1.25
C PRO A 62 0.33 7.72 -2.75
N ASP A 63 1.48 7.46 -3.37
CA ASP A 63 1.79 7.82 -4.75
C ASP A 63 1.38 6.76 -5.78
N ARG A 64 1.36 5.47 -5.39
CA ARG A 64 1.02 4.39 -6.31
C ARG A 64 0.56 3.11 -5.62
N LEU A 65 -0.09 2.27 -6.42
CA LEU A 65 -0.37 0.87 -6.13
C LEU A 65 0.44 0.00 -7.11
N ARG A 66 1.12 -1.02 -6.59
CA ARG A 66 1.63 -2.15 -7.38
C ARG A 66 0.97 -3.42 -6.89
N PHE A 67 0.49 -4.25 -7.81
CA PHE A 67 -0.09 -5.54 -7.52
C PHE A 67 0.57 -6.62 -8.37
N ASP A 68 1.27 -7.53 -7.71
CA ASP A 68 1.96 -8.64 -8.36
C ASP A 68 1.13 -9.90 -8.13
N PHE A 69 0.82 -10.66 -9.20
CA PHE A 69 0.00 -11.86 -9.12
C PHE A 69 0.54 -13.00 -10.02
N THR A 70 0.19 -14.23 -9.69
CA THR A 70 0.57 -15.41 -10.47
C THR A 70 -0.39 -15.62 -11.65
N HIS A 71 0.16 -15.76 -12.85
CA HIS A 71 -0.59 -16.11 -14.06
C HIS A 71 0.31 -16.92 -15.00
N PHE A 72 -0.28 -17.75 -15.87
CA PHE A 72 0.48 -18.71 -16.69
C PHE A 72 1.16 -18.09 -17.91
N SER A 73 0.73 -16.89 -18.30
CA SER A 73 1.24 -16.14 -19.45
C SER A 73 1.16 -14.63 -19.21
N ALA A 74 1.65 -13.84 -20.16
CA ALA A 74 1.32 -12.41 -20.19
C ALA A 74 -0.18 -12.23 -20.51
N LEU A 75 -0.76 -11.12 -20.06
CA LEU A 75 -2.13 -10.74 -20.41
C LEU A 75 -2.22 -10.37 -21.89
N SER A 76 -3.31 -10.76 -22.52
CA SER A 76 -3.72 -10.26 -23.82
C SER A 76 -4.24 -8.82 -23.71
N GLY A 77 -4.40 -8.14 -24.86
CA GLY A 77 -4.92 -6.77 -24.88
C GLY A 77 -6.36 -6.64 -24.36
N ASP A 78 -7.16 -7.70 -24.47
CA ASP A 78 -8.55 -7.72 -23.98
C ASP A 78 -8.65 -8.00 -22.47
N GLU A 79 -7.55 -8.48 -21.86
CA GLU A 79 -7.44 -8.76 -20.42
C GLU A 79 -6.84 -7.58 -19.62
N ILE A 80 -6.53 -6.45 -20.30
CA ILE A 80 -6.00 -5.21 -19.72
C ILE A 80 -7.07 -4.12 -19.73
#